data_AF-A0A165FRK1-F1
#
_entry.id   AF-A0A165FRK1-F1
#
_cell.length_a   1.000
_cell.length_b   1.000
_cell.length_c   1.000
_cell.angle_alpha   90.00
_cell.angle_beta   90.00
_cell.angle_gamma   90.00
#
_symmetry.space_group_name_H-M   'P 1'
#
loop_
_entity.id
_entity.type
_entity.pdbx_description
1 polymer ?
#
loop_
_entity_poly.entity_id
_entity_poly.type
_entity_poly.pdbx_seq_one_letter_code
_entity_poly.pdbx_strand_id
1 'polypeptide(L)'
;MTSEAAFVAYPSTPAFAPFRKSVYRNSQESRPEVLASPEFQRIPTRGKFFGTVKLHGTNATVVFLNGNSSTAHAQIQSRSRVIDAKTDNGGTVAHLSRAPLADLVAQILTAAGRKPGEFRELMVAGEMAGQGIQKGVAIAYMPRFFAIFNIRIDGEWVDMRRYKDVALPAYRIFNVAAWPTYEIDIDLVGETKEVVARMNELTDDVVKACPVGAALAHEVQAIKAGQQIIWAGEGIVWTMVESLEDGVPLSRKELLNFKTKGEAFKTTAHAPSLARDADAVARAAAFAQYALAERRFEQGIEYLEQELVQDGKAGDSPYQMQLFSKFVSWVLADALTEEKDKMEEMEADPKLAKSALFEKTKEWFMAKVKANGG
;
A
#
# COMPACT_ATOMS: atom_id res chain seq x y z
N MET A 1 -3.22 33.95 6.41
CA MET A 1 -2.30 33.09 5.63
C MET A 1 -2.35 31.72 6.25
N THR A 2 -3.16 30.82 5.71
CA THR A 2 -3.18 29.41 6.12
C THR A 2 -1.86 28.81 5.66
N SER A 3 -0.97 28.46 6.59
CA SER A 3 0.19 27.65 6.22
C SER A 3 -0.35 26.32 5.72
N GLU A 4 -0.19 26.01 4.43
CA GLU A 4 -0.38 24.66 3.93
C GLU A 4 0.49 23.73 4.79
N ALA A 5 -0.09 22.67 5.34
CA ALA A 5 0.68 21.77 6.19
C ALA A 5 1.71 21.04 5.33
N ALA A 6 2.86 20.72 5.91
CA ALA A 6 3.86 19.93 5.20
C ALA A 6 3.26 18.57 4.80
N PHE A 7 3.73 18.00 3.69
CA PHE A 7 3.38 16.63 3.30
C PHE A 7 3.72 15.64 4.42
N VAL A 8 2.75 14.81 4.81
CA VAL A 8 2.92 13.79 5.84
C VAL A 8 2.86 12.41 5.21
N ALA A 9 4.00 11.74 5.05
CA ALA A 9 4.05 10.44 4.37
C ALA A 9 3.35 9.34 5.18
N TYR A 10 2.56 8.49 4.50
CA TYR A 10 2.14 7.21 5.06
C TYR A 10 3.30 6.19 4.94
N PRO A 11 3.64 5.44 6.01
CA PRO A 11 4.73 4.46 5.97
C PRO A 11 4.54 3.39 4.89
N SER A 12 5.63 2.87 4.34
CA SER A 12 5.54 1.73 3.42
C SER A 12 5.06 0.47 4.15
N THR A 13 4.27 -0.35 3.46
CA THR A 13 3.87 -1.67 3.95
C THR A 13 4.67 -2.74 3.19
N PRO A 14 5.75 -3.28 3.78
CA PRO A 14 6.61 -4.29 3.15
C PRO A 14 5.94 -5.66 3.05
N ALA A 15 6.56 -6.59 2.33
CA ALA A 15 6.22 -8.01 2.43
C ALA A 15 6.69 -8.63 3.76
N PHE A 16 6.20 -9.83 4.10
CA PHE A 16 6.50 -10.48 5.39
C PHE A 16 8.00 -10.69 5.64
N ALA A 17 8.77 -11.18 4.66
CA ALA A 17 10.20 -11.47 4.87
C ALA A 17 11.04 -10.20 5.13
N PRO A 18 10.93 -9.12 4.33
CA PRO A 18 11.56 -7.83 4.65
C PRO A 18 11.12 -7.26 6.01
N PHE A 19 9.83 -7.33 6.34
CA PHE A 19 9.32 -6.91 7.64
C PHE A 19 10.00 -7.67 8.79
N ARG A 20 10.01 -9.00 8.73
CA ARG A 20 10.63 -9.86 9.74
C ARG A 20 12.12 -9.55 9.90
N LYS A 21 12.84 -9.37 8.79
CA LYS A 21 14.27 -9.00 8.79
C LYS A 21 14.51 -7.66 9.48
N SER A 22 13.67 -6.66 9.21
CA SER A 22 13.71 -5.34 9.85
C SER A 22 13.49 -5.44 11.36
N VAL A 23 12.46 -6.17 11.81
CA VAL A 23 12.19 -6.38 13.24
C VAL A 23 13.34 -7.13 13.91
N TYR A 24 13.85 -8.19 13.29
CA TYR A 24 15.00 -8.93 13.81
C TYR A 24 16.23 -8.04 13.96
N ARG A 25 16.56 -7.25 12.94
CA ARG A 25 17.70 -6.30 12.98
C ARG A 25 17.54 -5.31 14.15
N ASN A 26 16.37 -4.68 14.27
CA ASN A 26 16.10 -3.73 15.35
C ASN A 26 16.15 -4.37 16.75
N SER A 27 15.75 -5.64 16.87
CA SER A 27 15.84 -6.38 18.13
C SER A 27 17.29 -6.70 18.55
N GLN A 28 18.23 -6.76 17.59
CA GLN A 28 19.63 -7.11 17.84
C GLN A 28 20.56 -5.89 17.89
N GLU A 29 20.29 -4.84 17.11
CA GLU A 29 21.18 -3.69 16.91
C GLU A 29 21.07 -2.59 17.99
N SER A 30 20.43 -2.88 19.12
CA SER A 30 20.28 -1.90 20.19
C SER A 30 21.65 -1.61 20.84
N ARG A 31 22.32 -0.55 20.38
CA ARG A 31 23.58 -0.05 20.98
C ARG A 31 23.35 0.29 22.46
N PRO A 32 24.35 0.17 23.34
CA PRO A 32 24.21 0.50 24.76
C PRO A 32 23.63 1.90 25.01
N GLU A 33 24.01 2.88 24.17
CA GLU A 33 23.52 4.26 24.20
C GLU A 33 22.03 4.38 23.81
N VAL A 34 21.56 3.55 22.88
CA VAL A 34 20.16 3.50 22.44
C VAL A 34 19.30 2.81 23.49
N LEU A 35 19.80 1.72 24.08
CA LEU A 35 19.14 1.04 25.21
C LEU A 35 19.03 1.93 26.46
N ALA A 36 19.95 2.87 26.63
CA ALA A 36 19.95 3.83 27.74
C ALA A 36 19.04 5.06 27.49
N SER A 37 18.49 5.22 26.28
CA SER A 37 17.56 6.31 25.97
C SER A 37 16.20 6.06 26.64
N PRO A 38 15.65 7.02 27.41
CA PRO A 38 14.29 6.92 27.96
C PRO A 38 13.20 6.79 26.90
N GLU A 39 13.51 7.16 25.65
CA GLU A 39 12.57 7.11 24.52
C GLU A 39 12.66 5.80 23.72
N PHE A 40 13.66 4.96 23.98
CA PHE A 40 13.79 3.69 23.29
C PHE A 40 12.76 2.69 23.81
N GLN A 41 11.84 2.32 22.94
CA GLN A 41 10.90 1.24 23.19
C GLN A 41 11.25 0.08 22.27
N ARG A 42 11.66 -1.04 22.88
CA ARG A 42 11.95 -2.26 22.13
C ARG A 42 10.72 -2.67 21.30
N ILE A 43 10.94 -2.95 20.02
CA ILE A 43 9.91 -3.51 19.14
C ILE A 43 9.62 -4.95 19.59
N PRO A 44 8.35 -5.32 19.83
CA PRO A 44 7.99 -6.71 20.11
C PRO A 44 8.36 -7.62 18.95
N THR A 45 8.99 -8.73 19.25
CA THR A 45 9.30 -9.82 18.32
C THR A 45 8.20 -10.89 18.30
N ARG A 46 7.35 -10.96 19.31
CA ARG A 46 6.15 -11.80 19.32
C ARG A 46 4.90 -10.94 19.51
N GLY A 47 3.92 -11.10 18.63
CA GLY A 47 2.72 -10.27 18.65
C GLY A 47 1.51 -10.91 17.98
N LYS A 48 0.33 -10.40 18.33
CA LYS A 48 -0.92 -10.68 17.63
C LYS A 48 -1.07 -9.69 16.48
N PHE A 49 -1.29 -10.22 15.29
CA PHE A 49 -1.50 -9.45 14.07
C PHE A 49 -2.95 -9.49 13.65
N PHE A 50 -3.49 -8.32 13.37
CA PHE A 50 -4.82 -8.11 12.80
C PHE A 50 -4.71 -7.95 11.29
N GLY A 51 -5.39 -8.82 10.55
CA GLY A 51 -5.43 -8.86 9.10
C GLY A 51 -6.69 -8.20 8.53
N THR A 52 -6.52 -7.30 7.57
CA THR A 52 -7.61 -6.68 6.79
C THR A 52 -7.39 -6.93 5.30
N VAL A 53 -8.47 -7.04 4.52
CA VAL A 53 -8.37 -7.19 3.06
C VAL A 53 -7.54 -6.05 2.47
N LYS A 54 -6.48 -6.41 1.74
CA LYS A 54 -5.71 -5.48 0.93
C LYS A 54 -6.53 -5.11 -0.31
N LEU A 55 -6.90 -3.85 -0.42
CA LEU A 55 -7.54 -3.30 -1.60
C LEU A 55 -6.49 -2.95 -2.66
N HIS A 56 -6.84 -3.18 -3.93
CA HIS A 56 -6.05 -2.79 -5.09
C HIS A 56 -6.63 -1.51 -5.68
N GLY A 57 -6.06 -0.37 -5.30
CA GLY A 57 -6.51 0.95 -5.73
C GLY A 57 -5.33 1.92 -5.85
N THR A 58 -5.52 3.13 -5.33
CA THR A 58 -4.45 4.09 -5.13
C THR A 58 -4.52 4.66 -3.72
N ASN A 59 -3.35 4.85 -3.10
CA ASN A 59 -3.26 5.38 -1.74
C ASN A 59 -3.77 6.82 -1.70
N ALA A 60 -4.60 7.10 -0.70
CA ALA A 60 -5.12 8.42 -0.40
C ALA A 60 -5.07 8.66 1.11
N THR A 61 -4.59 9.83 1.51
CA THR A 61 -4.50 10.20 2.93
C THR A 61 -5.12 11.57 3.15
N VAL A 62 -5.90 11.70 4.21
CA VAL A 62 -6.52 12.96 4.63
C VAL A 62 -5.95 13.38 5.97
N VAL A 63 -5.40 14.59 6.05
CA VAL A 63 -4.78 15.13 7.26
C VAL A 63 -5.56 16.36 7.73
N PHE A 64 -5.90 16.37 9.02
CA PHE A 64 -6.53 17.49 9.71
C PHE A 64 -5.58 18.01 10.80
N LEU A 65 -5.51 19.33 10.93
CA LEU A 65 -4.81 20.00 12.02
C LEU A 65 -5.81 20.63 12.98
N ASN A 66 -5.38 20.84 14.23
CA ASN A 66 -6.23 21.33 15.33
C ASN A 66 -7.12 22.52 14.94
N GLY A 67 -8.37 22.49 15.41
CA GLY A 67 -9.37 23.51 15.16
C GLY A 67 -9.98 23.47 13.77
N ASN A 68 -9.55 22.51 12.93
CA ASN A 68 -9.93 22.48 11.54
C ASN A 68 -10.32 21.09 11.02
N SER A 69 -11.56 20.70 11.32
CA SER A 69 -12.16 19.43 10.90
C SER A 69 -13.00 19.54 9.62
N SER A 70 -13.10 20.73 9.02
CA SER A 70 -13.96 20.93 7.86
C SER A 70 -13.31 20.37 6.59
N THR A 71 -14.13 19.88 5.66
CA THR A 71 -13.68 19.38 4.36
C THR A 71 -12.86 20.41 3.58
N ALA A 72 -13.18 21.70 3.71
CA ALA A 72 -12.50 22.80 3.00
C ALA A 72 -11.04 23.01 3.46
N HIS A 73 -10.64 22.39 4.56
CA HIS A 73 -9.34 22.57 5.18
C HIS A 73 -8.61 21.26 5.43
N ALA A 74 -9.20 20.15 4.98
CA ALA A 74 -8.52 18.86 4.97
C ALA A 74 -7.39 18.91 3.95
N GLN A 75 -6.18 18.54 4.37
CA GLN A 75 -5.08 18.32 3.43
C GLN A 75 -5.21 16.90 2.86
N ILE A 76 -5.45 16.81 1.55
CA ILE A 76 -5.56 15.53 0.84
C ILE A 76 -4.22 15.22 0.16
N GLN A 77 -3.77 13.98 0.28
CA GLN A 77 -2.48 13.54 -0.23
C GLN A 77 -2.61 12.23 -0.99
N SER A 78 -1.81 12.07 -2.03
CA SER A 78 -1.45 10.76 -2.57
C SER A 78 -0.29 10.17 -1.75
N ARG A 79 0.24 9.01 -2.18
CA ARG A 79 1.40 8.38 -1.54
C ARG A 79 2.65 9.27 -1.47
N SER A 80 2.80 10.24 -2.39
CA SER A 80 4.06 10.97 -2.56
C SER A 80 3.95 12.49 -2.56
N ARG A 81 2.74 13.05 -2.54
CA ARG A 81 2.52 14.51 -2.57
C ARG A 81 1.16 14.91 -2.02
N VAL A 82 1.05 16.18 -1.63
CA VAL A 82 -0.25 16.86 -1.47
C VAL A 82 -0.90 17.00 -2.86
N ILE A 83 -2.22 16.81 -2.93
CA ILE A 83 -3.02 16.90 -4.15
C ILE A 83 -4.22 17.83 -3.95
N ASP A 84 -4.64 18.48 -5.03
CA ASP A 84 -5.78 19.40 -5.08
C ASP A 84 -6.69 19.10 -6.28
N ALA A 85 -7.67 19.96 -6.54
CA ALA A 85 -8.60 19.78 -7.67
C ALA A 85 -7.91 19.84 -9.05
N LYS A 86 -6.70 20.41 -9.15
CA LYS A 86 -5.92 20.50 -10.40
C LYS A 86 -4.95 19.33 -10.58
N THR A 87 -4.51 18.72 -9.47
CA THR A 87 -3.47 17.69 -9.40
C THR A 87 -4.00 16.37 -8.84
N ASP A 88 -5.32 16.17 -8.92
CA ASP A 88 -6.06 15.04 -8.36
C ASP A 88 -5.43 13.70 -8.77
N ASN A 89 -5.47 12.73 -7.87
CA ASN A 89 -4.93 11.39 -8.08
C ASN A 89 -6.07 10.38 -7.94
N GLY A 90 -6.46 9.74 -9.05
CA GLY A 90 -7.55 8.76 -9.04
C GLY A 90 -8.93 9.34 -8.70
N GLY A 91 -9.12 10.66 -8.85
CA GLY A 91 -10.37 11.33 -8.48
C GLY A 91 -10.61 11.40 -6.97
N THR A 92 -9.57 11.24 -6.17
CA THR A 92 -9.61 11.26 -4.70
C THR A 92 -10.12 12.60 -4.18
N VAL A 93 -9.59 13.71 -4.70
CA VAL A 93 -9.98 15.06 -4.25
C VAL A 93 -11.44 15.31 -4.62
N ALA A 94 -11.82 15.01 -5.86
CA ALA A 94 -13.20 15.14 -6.32
C ALA A 94 -14.18 14.26 -5.50
N HIS A 95 -13.75 13.07 -5.09
CA HIS A 95 -14.56 12.15 -4.30
C HIS A 95 -14.79 12.68 -2.88
N LEU A 96 -13.70 12.97 -2.16
CA LEU A 96 -13.71 13.34 -0.74
C LEU A 96 -14.25 14.75 -0.48
N SER A 97 -14.08 15.69 -1.41
CA SER A 97 -14.60 17.07 -1.26
C SER A 97 -16.13 17.14 -1.14
N ARG A 98 -16.84 16.08 -1.53
CA ARG A 98 -18.31 16.01 -1.42
C ARG A 98 -18.79 15.49 -0.07
N ALA A 99 -17.89 14.92 0.73
CA ALA A 99 -18.23 14.29 2.00
C ALA A 99 -18.12 15.28 3.18
N PRO A 100 -18.96 15.14 4.23
CA PRO A 100 -18.86 15.91 5.46
C PRO A 100 -17.75 15.32 6.33
N LEU A 101 -16.49 15.61 6.01
CA LEU A 101 -15.34 15.02 6.70
C LEU A 101 -15.27 15.41 8.19
N ALA A 102 -15.94 16.48 8.60
CA ALA A 102 -16.11 16.84 10.01
C ALA A 102 -16.85 15.74 10.80
N ASP A 103 -17.85 15.10 10.20
CA ASP A 103 -18.59 13.99 10.82
C ASP A 103 -17.69 12.76 10.98
N LEU A 104 -16.83 12.51 9.99
CA LEU A 104 -15.82 11.45 10.07
C LEU A 104 -14.85 11.69 11.22
N VAL A 105 -14.33 12.92 11.35
CA VAL A 105 -13.46 13.33 12.47
C VAL A 105 -14.20 13.15 13.81
N ALA A 106 -15.47 13.54 13.90
CA ALA A 106 -16.26 13.37 15.13
C ALA A 106 -16.43 11.89 15.51
N GLN A 107 -16.68 10.99 14.55
CA GLN A 107 -16.73 9.55 14.80
C GLN A 107 -15.38 9.02 15.30
N ILE A 108 -14.27 9.46 14.71
CA ILE A 108 -12.91 9.06 15.12
C ILE A 108 -12.63 9.49 16.56
N LEU A 109 -12.89 10.76 16.90
CA LEU A 109 -12.66 11.26 18.26
C LEU A 109 -13.56 10.56 19.28
N THR A 110 -14.81 10.27 18.91
CA THR A 110 -15.74 9.50 19.77
C THR A 110 -15.19 8.09 20.04
N ALA A 111 -14.72 7.37 19.02
CA ALA A 111 -14.11 6.04 19.18
C ALA A 111 -12.80 6.08 20.01
N ALA A 112 -12.08 7.20 19.94
CA ALA A 112 -10.90 7.48 20.75
C ALA A 112 -11.23 7.85 22.21
N GLY A 113 -12.50 8.10 22.56
CA GLY A 113 -12.91 8.61 23.88
C GLY A 113 -12.53 10.07 24.10
N ARG A 114 -12.35 10.84 23.01
CA ARG A 114 -11.91 12.24 23.01
C ARG A 114 -13.06 13.18 22.66
N LYS A 115 -13.01 14.41 23.17
CA LYS A 115 -13.99 15.45 22.86
C LYS A 115 -13.76 16.02 21.45
N PRO A 116 -14.79 16.62 20.82
CA PRO A 116 -14.59 17.38 19.57
C PRO A 116 -13.49 18.43 19.73
N GLY A 117 -12.55 18.46 18.77
CA GLY A 117 -11.40 19.38 18.79
C GLY A 117 -10.22 18.94 19.67
N GLU A 118 -10.30 17.81 20.36
CA GLU A 118 -9.21 17.29 21.22
C GLU A 118 -8.17 16.48 20.41
N PHE A 119 -7.52 17.16 19.46
CA PHE A 119 -6.41 16.62 18.69
C PHE A 119 -5.53 17.76 18.14
N ARG A 120 -4.23 17.52 18.01
CA ARG A 120 -3.28 18.38 17.30
C ARG A 120 -3.26 18.03 15.81
N GLU A 121 -3.20 16.73 15.51
CA GLU A 121 -3.16 16.18 14.16
C GLU A 121 -3.99 14.90 14.09
N LEU A 122 -4.76 14.75 13.02
CA LEU A 122 -5.48 13.52 12.71
C LEU A 122 -5.18 13.15 11.25
N MET A 123 -4.60 11.97 11.04
CA MET A 123 -4.39 11.39 9.72
C MET A 123 -5.35 10.21 9.51
N VAL A 124 -6.12 10.25 8.43
CA VAL A 124 -6.94 9.14 7.94
C VAL A 124 -6.31 8.60 6.66
N ALA A 125 -5.67 7.44 6.76
CA ALA A 125 -5.08 6.76 5.62
C ALA A 125 -6.08 5.73 5.05
N GLY A 126 -6.24 5.74 3.73
CA GLY A 126 -7.16 4.85 3.05
C GLY A 126 -6.78 4.60 1.60
N GLU A 127 -7.60 3.76 0.97
CA GLU A 127 -7.46 3.39 -0.44
C GLU A 127 -8.61 4.01 -1.23
N MET A 128 -8.29 4.81 -2.24
CA MET A 128 -9.26 5.18 -3.26
C MET A 128 -9.35 4.01 -4.24
N ALA A 129 -10.53 3.41 -4.38
CA ALA A 129 -10.75 2.19 -5.16
C ALA A 129 -12.06 2.27 -5.96
N GLY A 130 -12.29 1.27 -6.82
CA GLY A 130 -13.48 1.22 -7.67
C GLY A 130 -13.16 1.39 -9.16
N GLN A 131 -14.22 1.62 -9.94
CA GLN A 131 -14.17 1.72 -11.38
C GLN A 131 -13.17 2.77 -11.88
N GLY A 132 -12.31 2.34 -12.81
CA GLY A 132 -11.32 3.19 -13.46
C GLY A 132 -10.14 3.58 -12.57
N ILE A 133 -9.98 2.95 -11.40
CA ILE A 133 -8.78 3.09 -10.58
C ILE A 133 -7.79 1.98 -10.94
N GLN A 134 -8.07 0.73 -10.57
CA GLN A 134 -7.26 -0.43 -10.93
C GLN A 134 -8.09 -1.49 -11.66
N LYS A 135 -7.43 -2.49 -12.26
CA LYS A 135 -8.06 -3.61 -12.97
C LYS A 135 -7.73 -4.94 -12.27
N GLY A 136 -8.37 -6.02 -12.72
CA GLY A 136 -8.02 -7.38 -12.30
C GLY A 136 -8.50 -7.80 -10.90
N VAL A 137 -9.39 -7.03 -10.28
CA VAL A 137 -9.96 -7.32 -8.95
C VAL A 137 -11.47 -7.03 -8.90
N ALA A 138 -12.19 -7.65 -7.97
CA ALA A 138 -13.63 -7.51 -7.81
C ALA A 138 -14.08 -6.06 -7.61
N ILE A 139 -13.32 -5.29 -6.83
CA ILE A 139 -13.66 -3.91 -6.51
C ILE A 139 -13.57 -2.99 -7.73
N ALA A 140 -12.87 -3.37 -8.81
CA ALA A 140 -12.78 -2.59 -10.04
C ALA A 140 -14.12 -2.45 -10.79
N TYR A 141 -15.12 -3.27 -10.44
CA TYR A 141 -16.46 -3.27 -11.02
C TYR A 141 -17.48 -2.47 -10.18
N MET A 142 -17.05 -1.93 -9.04
CA MET A 142 -17.91 -1.16 -8.14
C MET A 142 -17.75 0.34 -8.39
N PRO A 143 -18.77 1.17 -8.08
CA PRO A 143 -18.62 2.61 -8.14
C PRO A 143 -17.47 3.04 -7.23
N ARG A 144 -16.75 4.09 -7.62
CA ARG A 144 -15.61 4.62 -6.87
C ARG A 144 -15.95 4.85 -5.38
N PHE A 145 -15.07 4.42 -4.50
CA PHE A 145 -15.20 4.55 -3.04
C PHE A 145 -13.85 4.79 -2.39
N PHE A 146 -13.86 5.35 -1.18
CA PHE A 146 -12.68 5.48 -0.34
C PHE A 146 -12.83 4.55 0.87
N ALA A 147 -11.82 3.72 1.14
CA ALA A 147 -11.85 2.80 2.27
C ALA A 147 -10.70 3.10 3.24
N ILE A 148 -11.04 3.48 4.46
CA ILE A 148 -10.11 3.77 5.55
C ILE A 148 -9.44 2.47 5.97
N PHE A 149 -8.11 2.46 6.03
CA PHE A 149 -7.35 1.30 6.51
C PHE A 149 -6.48 1.58 7.73
N ASN A 150 -6.13 2.84 8.02
CA ASN A 150 -5.40 3.22 9.23
C ASN A 150 -5.75 4.64 9.65
N ILE A 151 -5.68 4.90 10.96
CA ILE A 151 -5.88 6.23 11.54
C ILE A 151 -4.71 6.51 12.50
N ARG A 152 -4.19 7.74 12.45
CA ARG A 152 -3.20 8.26 13.39
C ARG A 152 -3.75 9.50 14.09
N ILE A 153 -3.66 9.54 15.41
CA ILE A 153 -4.07 10.70 16.22
C ILE A 153 -2.86 11.16 17.02
N ASP A 154 -2.44 12.41 16.83
CA ASP A 154 -1.32 13.04 17.54
C ASP A 154 0.02 12.30 17.48
N GLY A 155 0.26 11.58 16.38
CA GLY A 155 1.45 10.77 16.17
C GLY A 155 1.31 9.30 16.57
N GLU A 156 0.17 8.88 17.09
CA GLU A 156 -0.10 7.49 17.51
C GLU A 156 -1.09 6.78 16.59
N TRP A 157 -0.70 5.61 16.08
CA TRP A 157 -1.56 4.73 15.29
C TRP A 157 -2.60 4.05 16.18
N VAL A 158 -3.85 4.02 15.73
CA VAL A 158 -4.96 3.43 16.48
C VAL A 158 -5.18 1.95 16.11
N ASP A 159 -5.90 1.22 16.97
CA ASP A 159 -6.20 -0.19 16.74
C ASP A 159 -7.48 -0.20 15.95
N MET A 160 -7.39 -0.49 14.66
CA MET A 160 -8.51 -0.38 13.73
C MET A 160 -9.69 -1.26 14.12
N ARG A 161 -9.52 -2.29 14.96
CA ARG A 161 -10.63 -3.08 15.54
C ARG A 161 -11.63 -2.21 16.30
N ARG A 162 -11.15 -1.14 16.95
CA ARG A 162 -11.98 -0.17 17.69
C ARG A 162 -12.66 0.87 16.80
N TYR A 163 -12.25 0.97 15.54
CA TYR A 163 -12.70 2.01 14.60
C TYR A 163 -13.44 1.41 13.40
N LYS A 164 -13.81 0.13 13.44
CA LYS A 164 -14.49 -0.57 12.32
C LYS A 164 -15.77 0.12 11.85
N ASP A 165 -16.47 0.81 12.75
CA ASP A 165 -17.74 1.49 12.46
C ASP A 165 -17.55 2.94 12.00
N VAL A 166 -16.30 3.44 11.95
CA VAL A 166 -15.99 4.78 11.44
C VAL A 166 -16.12 4.77 9.92
N ALA A 167 -17.19 5.39 9.41
CA ALA A 167 -17.53 5.42 8.00
C ALA A 167 -18.52 6.55 7.65
N LEU A 168 -18.61 6.88 6.36
CA LEU A 168 -19.69 7.71 5.78
C LEU A 168 -20.26 7.00 4.54
N PRO A 169 -21.08 5.93 4.69
CA PRO A 169 -21.53 5.11 3.57
C PRO A 169 -22.33 5.88 2.49
N ALA A 170 -23.11 6.88 2.88
CA ALA A 170 -23.84 7.75 1.96
C ALA A 170 -22.91 8.50 0.97
N TYR A 171 -21.64 8.66 1.34
CA TYR A 171 -20.59 9.28 0.54
C TYR A 171 -19.59 8.25 0.00
N ARG A 172 -19.87 6.96 0.15
CA ARG A 172 -18.98 5.83 -0.22
C ARG A 172 -17.61 5.89 0.46
N ILE A 173 -17.61 6.36 1.71
CA ILE A 173 -16.46 6.24 2.61
C ILE A 173 -16.73 5.07 3.53
N PHE A 174 -15.92 4.02 3.42
CA PHE A 174 -16.04 2.79 4.19
C PHE A 174 -14.81 2.58 5.07
N ASN A 175 -14.87 1.54 5.91
CA ASN A 175 -13.73 1.10 6.71
C ASN A 175 -13.37 -0.33 6.33
N VAL A 176 -12.09 -0.62 6.07
CA VAL A 176 -11.68 -1.98 5.72
C VAL A 176 -11.92 -2.98 6.84
N ALA A 177 -11.94 -2.52 8.09
CA ALA A 177 -12.22 -3.36 9.26
C ALA A 177 -13.72 -3.67 9.45
N ALA A 178 -14.61 -3.10 8.63
CA ALA A 178 -16.03 -3.45 8.60
C ALA A 178 -16.32 -4.72 7.79
N TRP A 179 -15.38 -5.15 6.95
CA TRP A 179 -15.46 -6.40 6.18
C TRP A 179 -14.73 -7.54 6.91
N PRO A 180 -14.79 -8.79 6.40
CA PRO A 180 -14.08 -9.90 7.03
C PRO A 180 -12.62 -9.58 7.34
N THR A 181 -12.22 -9.91 8.56
CA THR A 181 -10.90 -9.69 9.14
C THR A 181 -10.31 -11.00 9.61
N TYR A 182 -9.01 -10.98 9.88
CA TYR A 182 -8.22 -12.15 10.22
C TYR A 182 -7.37 -11.84 11.45
N GLU A 183 -6.97 -12.88 12.18
CA GLU A 183 -6.00 -12.74 13.28
C GLU A 183 -4.98 -13.88 13.21
N ILE A 184 -3.74 -13.56 13.54
CA ILE A 184 -2.67 -14.55 13.64
C ILE A 184 -1.63 -14.11 14.67
N ASP A 185 -1.14 -15.06 15.47
CA ASP A 185 -0.05 -14.81 16.41
C ASP A 185 1.26 -15.21 15.72
N ILE A 186 2.27 -14.34 15.79
CA ILE A 186 3.55 -14.55 15.11
C ILE A 186 4.69 -14.39 16.11
N ASP A 187 5.59 -15.37 16.14
CA ASP A 187 6.94 -15.22 16.67
C ASP A 187 7.89 -14.91 15.51
N LEU A 188 8.40 -13.67 15.46
CA LEU A 188 9.23 -13.16 14.36
C LEU A 188 10.68 -13.63 14.45
N VAL A 189 11.12 -14.15 15.60
CA VAL A 189 12.47 -14.70 15.77
C VAL A 189 12.50 -16.23 15.73
N GLY A 190 11.36 -16.89 15.94
CA GLY A 190 11.18 -18.34 15.85
C GLY A 190 11.05 -18.91 14.43
N GLU A 191 10.61 -20.17 14.36
CA GLU A 191 10.25 -20.85 13.11
C GLU A 191 8.93 -20.28 12.58
N THR A 192 8.90 -19.91 11.30
CA THR A 192 7.75 -19.21 10.69
C THR A 192 7.08 -20.00 9.57
N LYS A 193 7.53 -21.23 9.27
CA LYS A 193 6.98 -22.00 8.14
C LYS A 193 5.47 -22.21 8.23
N GLU A 194 4.97 -22.62 9.39
CA GLU A 194 3.54 -22.90 9.59
C GLU A 194 2.70 -21.62 9.53
N VAL A 195 3.16 -20.56 10.19
CA VAL A 195 2.44 -19.27 10.19
C VAL A 195 2.44 -18.63 8.80
N VAL A 196 3.53 -18.76 8.03
CA VAL A 196 3.58 -18.31 6.62
C VAL A 196 2.64 -19.12 5.74
N ALA A 197 2.60 -20.44 5.90
CA ALA A 197 1.64 -21.28 5.18
C ALA A 197 0.20 -20.84 5.48
N ARG A 198 -0.11 -20.59 6.76
CA ARG A 198 -1.43 -20.13 7.17
C ARG A 198 -1.79 -18.75 6.60
N MET A 199 -0.86 -17.80 6.60
CA MET A 199 -1.11 -16.48 6.00
C MET A 199 -1.34 -16.57 4.49
N ASN A 200 -0.63 -17.48 3.80
CA ASN A 200 -0.81 -17.70 2.37
C ASN A 200 -2.18 -18.32 2.07
N GLU A 201 -2.61 -19.33 2.82
CA GLU A 201 -3.97 -19.90 2.69
C GLU A 201 -5.06 -18.83 2.82
N LEU A 202 -4.97 -17.98 3.85
CA LEU A 202 -5.91 -16.88 4.06
C LEU A 202 -5.87 -15.86 2.92
N THR A 203 -4.68 -15.59 2.39
CA THR A 203 -4.48 -14.71 1.23
C THR A 203 -5.12 -15.31 -0.02
N ASP A 204 -4.95 -16.61 -0.24
CA ASP A 204 -5.52 -17.33 -1.38
C ASP A 204 -7.05 -17.36 -1.33
N ASP A 205 -7.65 -17.46 -0.13
CA ASP A 205 -9.10 -17.33 0.04
C ASP A 205 -9.60 -15.95 -0.42
N VAL A 206 -8.92 -14.87 -0.04
CA VAL A 206 -9.22 -13.49 -0.50
C VAL A 206 -9.04 -13.36 -2.01
N VAL A 207 -7.99 -13.96 -2.57
CA VAL A 207 -7.69 -13.93 -4.00
C VAL A 207 -8.73 -14.72 -4.79
N LYS A 208 -9.25 -15.82 -4.24
CA LYS A 208 -10.31 -16.61 -4.87
C LYS A 208 -11.65 -15.88 -4.87
N ALA A 209 -11.99 -15.22 -3.76
CA ALA A 209 -13.22 -14.46 -3.61
C ALA A 209 -13.00 -13.26 -2.70
N CYS A 210 -12.93 -12.06 -3.29
CA CYS A 210 -12.72 -10.82 -2.56
C CYS A 210 -13.89 -10.57 -1.58
N PRO A 211 -13.64 -10.50 -0.25
CA PRO A 211 -14.72 -10.28 0.71
C PRO A 211 -15.40 -8.92 0.54
N VAL A 212 -14.63 -7.89 0.15
CA VAL A 212 -15.14 -6.54 -0.11
C VAL A 212 -15.95 -6.50 -1.41
N GLY A 213 -15.45 -7.20 -2.44
CA GLY A 213 -16.20 -7.38 -3.70
C GLY A 213 -17.54 -8.08 -3.47
N ALA A 214 -17.57 -9.13 -2.64
CA ALA A 214 -18.79 -9.82 -2.28
C ALA A 214 -19.77 -8.92 -1.50
N ALA A 215 -19.28 -8.16 -0.53
CA ALA A 215 -20.10 -7.24 0.25
C ALA A 215 -20.75 -6.14 -0.61
N LEU A 216 -20.04 -5.67 -1.64
CA LEU A 216 -20.51 -4.64 -2.57
C LEU A 216 -21.10 -5.21 -3.87
N ALA A 217 -21.33 -6.53 -3.97
CA ALA A 217 -21.73 -7.18 -5.22
C ALA A 217 -23.05 -6.63 -5.80
N HIS A 218 -23.94 -6.12 -4.95
CA HIS A 218 -25.19 -5.48 -5.35
C HIS A 218 -25.00 -4.12 -6.04
N GLU A 219 -23.79 -3.55 -5.98
CA GLU A 219 -23.44 -2.27 -6.58
C GLU A 219 -22.68 -2.40 -7.90
N VAL A 220 -22.44 -3.63 -8.38
CA VAL A 220 -21.71 -3.87 -9.64
C VAL A 220 -22.32 -3.01 -10.75
N GLN A 221 -21.47 -2.21 -11.38
CA GLN A 221 -21.87 -1.35 -12.48
C GLN A 221 -21.98 -2.14 -13.80
N ALA A 222 -22.63 -1.54 -14.79
CA ALA A 222 -22.75 -2.13 -16.12
C ALA A 222 -21.36 -2.50 -16.67
N ILE A 223 -21.22 -3.77 -17.03
CA ILE A 223 -20.02 -4.32 -17.69
C ILE A 223 -20.25 -4.40 -19.19
N LYS A 224 -19.17 -4.44 -19.99
CA LYS A 224 -19.29 -4.58 -21.43
C LYS A 224 -19.94 -5.93 -21.78
N ALA A 225 -20.72 -5.97 -22.86
CA ALA A 225 -21.33 -7.22 -23.34
C ALA A 225 -20.24 -8.29 -23.54
N GLY A 226 -20.44 -9.48 -22.96
CA GLY A 226 -19.47 -10.59 -23.00
C GLY A 226 -18.30 -10.48 -22.01
N GLN A 227 -18.19 -9.39 -21.24
CA GLN A 227 -17.16 -9.26 -20.21
C GLN A 227 -17.51 -10.13 -18.99
N GLN A 228 -16.53 -10.88 -18.49
CA GLN A 228 -16.65 -11.61 -17.23
C GLN A 228 -16.22 -10.72 -16.05
N ILE A 229 -16.92 -10.87 -14.92
CA ILE A 229 -16.52 -10.23 -13.67
C ILE A 229 -15.43 -11.07 -13.02
N ILE A 230 -14.30 -10.44 -12.74
CA ILE A 230 -13.23 -11.03 -11.94
C ILE A 230 -13.57 -10.77 -10.47
N TRP A 231 -13.82 -11.82 -9.70
CA TRP A 231 -14.16 -11.71 -8.27
C TRP A 231 -12.95 -11.77 -7.33
N ALA A 232 -11.74 -11.70 -7.87
CA ALA A 232 -10.51 -11.83 -7.10
C ALA A 232 -10.20 -10.61 -6.21
N GLY A 233 -9.62 -10.85 -5.04
CA GLY A 233 -8.98 -9.84 -4.19
C GLY A 233 -7.46 -9.83 -4.38
N GLU A 234 -6.77 -8.84 -3.81
CA GLU A 234 -5.29 -8.75 -3.93
C GLU A 234 -4.56 -9.55 -2.85
N GLY A 235 -5.03 -9.47 -1.60
CA GLY A 235 -4.41 -10.14 -0.47
C GLY A 235 -4.81 -9.54 0.88
N ILE A 236 -3.89 -9.56 1.85
CA ILE A 236 -4.14 -9.12 3.24
C ILE A 236 -3.02 -8.18 3.70
N VAL A 237 -3.39 -7.12 4.43
CA VAL A 237 -2.46 -6.31 5.23
C VAL A 237 -2.58 -6.74 6.68
N TRP A 238 -1.45 -7.07 7.30
CA TRP A 238 -1.32 -7.53 8.67
C TRP A 238 -0.68 -6.44 9.51
N THR A 239 -1.32 -6.03 10.61
CA THR A 239 -0.81 -5.01 11.53
C THR A 239 -0.69 -5.60 12.93
N MET A 240 0.46 -5.46 13.58
CA MET A 240 0.61 -5.87 14.98
C MET A 240 -0.26 -4.98 15.85
N VAL A 241 -1.18 -5.58 16.61
CA VAL A 241 -2.14 -4.85 17.46
C VAL A 241 -1.90 -5.08 18.94
N GLU A 242 -1.14 -6.14 19.29
CA GLU A 242 -0.84 -6.52 20.66
C GLU A 242 0.54 -7.19 20.71
N SER A 243 1.30 -6.88 21.76
CA SER A 243 2.53 -7.61 22.09
C SER A 243 2.18 -8.86 22.90
N LEU A 244 2.80 -9.99 22.57
CA LEU A 244 2.65 -11.26 23.30
C LEU A 244 3.89 -11.56 24.15
N GLU A 245 4.71 -10.54 24.41
CA GLU A 245 5.91 -10.61 25.24
C GLU A 245 5.67 -9.99 26.61
N ASP A 246 6.10 -10.70 27.66
CA ASP A 246 5.98 -10.24 29.03
C ASP A 246 6.77 -8.94 29.24
N GLY A 247 6.07 -7.89 29.67
CA GLY A 247 6.67 -6.60 30.01
C GLY A 247 7.16 -5.77 28.82
N VAL A 248 6.87 -6.17 27.58
CA VAL A 248 7.25 -5.41 26.37
C VAL A 248 5.98 -4.83 25.72
N PRO A 249 5.60 -3.57 26.03
CA PRO A 249 4.42 -2.96 25.44
C PRO A 249 4.62 -2.63 23.96
N LEU A 250 3.55 -2.76 23.18
CA LEU A 250 3.53 -2.32 21.78
C LEU A 250 3.53 -0.78 21.69
N SER A 251 4.58 -0.21 21.10
CA SER A 251 4.60 1.21 20.76
C SER A 251 3.53 1.52 19.72
N ARG A 252 2.82 2.63 19.90
CA ARG A 252 1.82 3.15 18.95
C ARG A 252 2.37 4.24 18.05
N LYS A 253 3.62 4.68 18.27
CA LYS A 253 4.29 5.68 17.43
C LYS A 253 4.74 5.09 16.08
N GLU A 254 5.00 3.79 16.04
CA GLU A 254 5.39 3.06 14.84
C GLU A 254 4.25 2.17 14.34
N LEU A 255 4.06 2.11 13.02
CA LEU A 255 3.10 1.23 12.39
C LEU A 255 3.80 -0.07 11.97
N LEU A 256 3.66 -1.11 12.79
CA LEU A 256 4.25 -2.42 12.50
C LEU A 256 3.30 -3.22 11.62
N ASN A 257 3.39 -3.04 10.31
CA ASN A 257 2.58 -3.77 9.35
C ASN A 257 3.37 -4.40 8.21
N PHE A 258 2.78 -5.41 7.58
CA PHE A 258 3.26 -6.02 6.35
C PHE A 258 2.08 -6.50 5.50
N LYS A 259 2.35 -6.89 4.25
CA LYS A 259 1.34 -7.42 3.32
C LYS A 259 1.69 -8.82 2.85
N THR A 260 0.65 -9.62 2.64
CA THR A 260 0.67 -10.85 1.84
C THR A 260 -0.20 -10.63 0.60
N LYS A 261 0.24 -11.11 -0.56
CA LYS A 261 -0.44 -10.94 -1.85
C LYS A 261 -0.51 -12.27 -2.58
N GLY A 262 -1.60 -12.50 -3.32
CA GLY A 262 -1.70 -13.65 -4.22
C GLY A 262 -0.61 -13.64 -5.29
N GLU A 263 -0.26 -14.83 -5.79
CA GLU A 263 0.83 -15.00 -6.77
C GLU A 263 0.67 -14.09 -8.00
N ALA A 264 -0.55 -13.95 -8.54
CA ALA A 264 -0.85 -13.09 -9.70
C ALA A 264 -0.60 -11.59 -9.45
N PHE A 265 -0.47 -11.17 -8.20
CA PHE A 265 -0.22 -9.78 -7.80
C PHE A 265 1.23 -9.53 -7.36
N LYS A 266 2.09 -10.56 -7.38
CA LYS A 266 3.53 -10.40 -7.09
C LYS A 266 4.23 -9.74 -8.27
N THR A 267 5.03 -8.74 -7.95
CA THR A 267 5.78 -7.95 -8.95
C THR A 267 7.24 -8.40 -9.07
N THR A 268 7.62 -9.41 -8.29
CA THR A 268 8.93 -10.05 -8.29
C THR A 268 8.86 -11.43 -8.95
N ALA A 269 9.89 -11.77 -9.70
CA ALA A 269 10.11 -13.12 -10.22
C ALA A 269 10.91 -13.97 -9.24
N HIS A 270 11.15 -15.24 -9.58
CA HIS A 270 12.10 -16.06 -8.84
C HIS A 270 13.52 -15.52 -8.99
N ALA A 271 14.23 -15.40 -7.87
CA ALA A 271 15.62 -14.99 -7.87
C ALA A 271 16.49 -16.06 -8.56
N PRO A 272 17.34 -15.70 -9.53
CA PRO A 272 18.29 -16.63 -10.11
C PRO A 272 19.28 -17.13 -9.06
N SER A 273 19.71 -18.40 -9.18
CA SER A 273 20.83 -18.91 -8.38
C SER A 273 22.12 -18.23 -8.84
N LEU A 274 22.78 -17.52 -7.93
CA LEU A 274 24.08 -16.91 -8.17
C LEU A 274 25.20 -17.74 -7.54
N ALA A 275 26.31 -17.87 -8.26
CA ALA A 275 27.54 -18.39 -7.67
C ALA A 275 28.08 -17.39 -6.62
N ARG A 276 28.78 -17.89 -5.60
CA ARG A 276 29.29 -17.07 -4.50
C ARG A 276 30.30 -16.00 -4.98
N ASP A 277 31.02 -16.30 -6.05
CA ASP A 277 32.03 -15.46 -6.71
C ASP A 277 31.47 -14.66 -7.89
N ALA A 278 30.15 -14.61 -8.08
CA ALA A 278 29.52 -13.79 -9.11
C ALA A 278 29.98 -12.32 -8.99
N ASP A 279 30.37 -11.74 -10.12
CA ASP A 279 30.80 -10.35 -10.18
C ASP A 279 29.63 -9.37 -9.97
N ALA A 280 29.95 -8.09 -9.82
CA ALA A 280 28.97 -7.04 -9.56
C ALA A 280 27.95 -6.86 -10.71
N VAL A 281 28.33 -7.15 -11.95
CA VAL A 281 27.44 -7.05 -13.12
C VAL A 281 26.44 -8.21 -13.11
N ALA A 282 26.89 -9.42 -12.84
CA ALA A 282 26.05 -10.60 -12.72
C ALA A 282 25.04 -10.47 -11.56
N ARG A 283 25.48 -9.94 -10.41
CA ARG A 283 24.59 -9.64 -9.26
C ARG A 283 23.53 -8.61 -9.61
N ALA A 284 23.92 -7.52 -10.27
CA ALA A 284 22.99 -6.50 -10.75
C ALA A 284 21.97 -7.05 -11.76
N ALA A 285 22.41 -7.88 -12.71
CA ALA A 285 21.55 -8.51 -13.70
C ALA A 285 20.55 -9.49 -13.06
N ALA A 286 21.00 -10.30 -12.10
CA ALA A 286 20.14 -11.22 -11.37
C ALA A 286 19.14 -10.48 -10.47
N PHE A 287 19.55 -9.39 -9.82
CA PHE A 287 18.64 -8.52 -9.09
C PHE A 287 17.58 -7.93 -10.04
N ALA A 288 17.97 -7.41 -11.20
CA ALA A 288 17.03 -6.86 -12.17
C ALA A 288 16.06 -7.92 -12.73
N GLN A 289 16.50 -9.17 -12.88
CA GLN A 289 15.62 -10.29 -13.25
C GLN A 289 14.61 -10.62 -12.14
N TYR A 290 15.07 -10.68 -10.88
CA TYR A 290 14.20 -10.87 -9.73
C TYR A 290 13.18 -9.73 -9.58
N ALA A 291 13.64 -8.49 -9.71
CA ALA A 291 12.84 -7.31 -9.44
C ALA A 291 11.88 -6.94 -10.59
N LEU A 292 11.91 -7.61 -11.75
CA LEU A 292 11.08 -7.26 -12.90
C LEU A 292 10.29 -8.49 -13.40
N ALA A 293 9.27 -8.91 -12.64
CA ALA A 293 8.25 -9.80 -13.21
C ALA A 293 7.34 -9.05 -14.20
N GLU A 294 6.69 -9.78 -15.12
CA GLU A 294 5.74 -9.22 -16.10
C GLU A 294 4.72 -8.28 -15.43
N ARG A 295 4.21 -8.68 -14.26
CA ARG A 295 3.24 -7.90 -13.49
C ARG A 295 3.73 -6.49 -13.14
N ARG A 296 5.03 -6.28 -12.87
CA ARG A 296 5.58 -4.95 -12.56
C ARG A 296 5.51 -4.03 -13.78
N PHE A 297 5.80 -4.56 -14.97
CA PHE A 297 5.64 -3.81 -16.21
C PHE A 297 4.18 -3.50 -16.51
N GLU A 298 3.28 -4.47 -16.33
CA GLU A 298 1.83 -4.24 -16.46
C GLU A 298 1.34 -3.13 -15.52
N GLN A 299 1.87 -3.07 -14.30
CA GLN A 299 1.58 -2.02 -13.33
C GLN A 299 2.05 -0.63 -13.81
N GLY A 300 3.24 -0.56 -14.43
CA GLY A 300 3.71 0.66 -15.06
C GLY A 300 2.83 1.10 -16.24
N ILE A 301 2.25 0.16 -16.98
CA ILE A 301 1.27 0.46 -18.04
C ILE A 301 -0.05 0.95 -17.45
N GLU A 302 -0.57 0.30 -16.40
CA GLU A 302 -1.76 0.74 -15.66
C GLU A 302 -1.59 2.19 -15.16
N TYR A 303 -0.40 2.54 -14.66
CA TYR A 303 -0.05 3.91 -14.29
C TYR A 303 -0.13 4.88 -15.48
N LEU A 304 0.45 4.54 -16.64
CA LEU A 304 0.36 5.38 -17.83
C LEU A 304 -1.08 5.58 -18.31
N GLU A 305 -1.89 4.52 -18.29
CA GLU A 305 -3.31 4.59 -18.66
C GLU A 305 -4.06 5.56 -17.75
N GLN A 306 -3.84 5.50 -16.43
CA GLN A 306 -4.45 6.43 -15.48
C GLN A 306 -4.10 7.88 -15.79
N GLU A 307 -2.83 8.16 -16.10
CA GLU A 307 -2.36 9.49 -16.44
C GLU A 307 -2.99 9.99 -17.76
N LEU A 308 -3.09 9.13 -18.79
CA LEU A 308 -3.78 9.48 -20.04
C LEU A 308 -5.25 9.82 -19.82
N VAL A 309 -5.95 9.08 -18.94
CA VAL A 309 -7.34 9.41 -18.58
C VAL A 309 -7.42 10.77 -17.90
N GLN A 310 -6.50 11.07 -16.97
CA GLN A 310 -6.45 12.37 -16.28
C GLN A 310 -6.18 13.52 -17.25
N ASP A 311 -5.34 13.30 -18.26
CA ASP A 311 -5.02 14.27 -19.32
C ASP A 311 -6.14 14.42 -20.38
N GLY A 312 -7.31 13.78 -20.19
CA GLY A 312 -8.42 13.82 -21.14
C GLY A 312 -8.17 13.02 -22.42
N LYS A 313 -7.17 12.14 -22.43
CA LYS A 313 -6.76 11.28 -23.54
C LYS A 313 -7.21 9.84 -23.33
N ALA A 314 -8.40 9.67 -22.74
CA ALA A 314 -8.98 8.36 -22.51
C ALA A 314 -9.21 7.64 -23.85
N GLY A 315 -8.50 6.52 -24.06
CA GLY A 315 -8.54 5.75 -25.30
C GLY A 315 -7.23 5.77 -26.10
N ASP A 316 -6.32 6.69 -25.79
CA ASP A 316 -4.97 6.65 -26.32
C ASP A 316 -4.23 5.40 -25.82
N SER A 317 -3.40 4.81 -26.68
CA SER A 317 -2.58 3.66 -26.30
C SER A 317 -1.54 4.06 -25.24
N PRO A 318 -1.30 3.27 -24.19
CA PRO A 318 -0.17 3.52 -23.28
C PRO A 318 1.18 3.11 -23.90
N TYR A 319 1.17 2.37 -25.02
CA TYR A 319 2.37 1.88 -25.70
C TYR A 319 2.85 2.85 -26.77
N GLN A 320 3.28 4.04 -26.33
CA GLN A 320 3.77 5.08 -27.24
C GLN A 320 5.13 5.61 -26.80
N MET A 321 6.01 5.91 -27.76
CA MET A 321 7.39 6.29 -27.48
C MET A 321 7.55 7.54 -26.61
N GLN A 322 6.63 8.50 -26.72
CA GLN A 322 6.64 9.70 -25.87
C GLN A 322 6.38 9.39 -24.38
N LEU A 323 5.77 8.25 -24.07
CA LEU A 323 5.51 7.81 -22.69
C LEU A 323 6.66 6.98 -22.11
N PHE A 324 7.66 6.62 -22.92
CA PHE A 324 8.80 5.78 -22.54
C PHE A 324 9.52 6.29 -21.29
N SER A 325 9.91 7.56 -21.28
CA SER A 325 10.65 8.15 -20.16
C SER A 325 9.86 8.07 -18.85
N LYS A 326 8.54 8.29 -18.92
CA LYS A 326 7.63 8.23 -17.78
C LYS A 326 7.46 6.80 -17.28
N PHE A 327 7.27 5.83 -18.18
CA PHE A 327 7.21 4.40 -17.85
C PHE A 327 8.47 3.92 -17.15
N VAL A 328 9.64 4.17 -17.75
CA VAL A 328 10.94 3.77 -17.20
C VAL A 328 11.15 4.39 -15.83
N SER A 329 10.86 5.68 -15.67
CA SER A 329 11.02 6.36 -14.38
C SER A 329 10.15 5.73 -13.30
N TRP A 330 8.90 5.37 -13.62
CA TRP A 330 8.00 4.70 -12.69
C TRP A 330 8.50 3.30 -12.30
N VAL A 331 8.83 2.46 -13.29
CA VAL A 331 9.26 1.07 -13.04
C VAL A 331 10.54 1.01 -12.22
N LEU A 332 11.53 1.85 -12.53
CA LEU A 332 12.78 1.89 -11.79
C LEU A 332 12.56 2.38 -10.35
N ALA A 333 11.73 3.41 -10.16
CA ALA A 333 11.43 3.93 -8.83
C ALA A 333 10.69 2.90 -7.97
N ASP A 334 9.66 2.25 -8.53
CA ASP A 334 8.93 1.16 -7.85
C ASP A 334 9.88 0.02 -7.48
N ALA A 335 10.71 -0.42 -8.43
CA ALA A 335 11.58 -1.56 -8.20
C ALA A 335 12.68 -1.33 -7.18
N LEU A 336 13.34 -0.17 -7.23
CA LEU A 336 14.38 0.19 -6.27
C LEU A 336 13.79 0.45 -4.87
N THR A 337 12.54 0.90 -4.79
CA THR A 337 11.87 1.18 -3.51
C THR A 337 11.40 -0.10 -2.84
N GLU A 338 10.65 -0.94 -3.57
CA GLU A 338 10.04 -2.14 -2.98
C GLU A 338 11.08 -3.27 -2.77
N GLU A 339 12.17 -3.33 -3.55
CA GLU A 339 13.17 -4.40 -3.48
C GLU A 339 14.54 -3.98 -2.92
N LYS A 340 14.60 -2.83 -2.23
CA LYS A 340 15.84 -2.30 -1.66
C LYS A 340 16.59 -3.34 -0.81
N ASP A 341 15.88 -4.00 0.11
CA ASP A 341 16.49 -4.99 1.02
C ASP A 341 17.02 -6.21 0.28
N LYS A 342 16.40 -6.57 -0.85
CA LYS A 342 16.86 -7.68 -1.69
C LYS A 342 18.08 -7.29 -2.52
N MET A 343 18.14 -6.05 -3.02
CA MET A 343 19.32 -5.51 -3.68
C MET A 343 20.53 -5.56 -2.75
N GLU A 344 20.35 -5.14 -1.49
CA GLU A 344 21.39 -5.21 -0.46
C GLU A 344 21.78 -6.67 -0.14
N GLU A 345 20.81 -7.57 0.01
CA GLU A 345 21.07 -9.00 0.25
C GLU A 345 21.85 -9.68 -0.88
N MET A 346 21.57 -9.30 -2.13
CA MET A 346 22.27 -9.83 -3.31
C MET A 346 23.65 -9.18 -3.53
N GLU A 347 24.01 -8.17 -2.71
CA GLU A 347 25.20 -7.34 -2.88
C GLU A 347 25.25 -6.73 -4.30
N ALA A 348 24.09 -6.37 -4.84
CA ALA A 348 23.99 -5.75 -6.15
C ALA A 348 24.37 -4.27 -6.04
N ASP A 349 25.37 -3.84 -6.79
CA ASP A 349 25.78 -2.43 -6.83
C ASP A 349 24.59 -1.56 -7.29
N PRO A 350 24.19 -0.50 -6.56
CA PRO A 350 23.00 0.29 -6.89
C PRO A 350 23.05 0.95 -8.27
N LYS A 351 24.24 1.36 -8.75
CA LYS A 351 24.37 1.99 -10.07
C LYS A 351 24.21 0.96 -11.17
N LEU A 352 24.89 -0.18 -11.05
CA LEU A 352 24.78 -1.29 -11.99
C LEU A 352 23.38 -1.90 -11.99
N ALA A 353 22.75 -2.05 -10.81
CA ALA A 353 21.38 -2.50 -10.67
C ALA A 353 20.41 -1.57 -11.40
N LYS A 354 20.54 -0.25 -11.22
CA LYS A 354 19.71 0.73 -11.94
C LYS A 354 19.91 0.63 -13.46
N SER A 355 21.14 0.45 -13.94
CA SER A 355 21.42 0.25 -15.36
C SER A 355 20.82 -1.06 -15.90
N ALA A 356 20.92 -2.16 -15.16
CA ALA A 356 20.35 -3.45 -15.55
C ALA A 356 18.82 -3.42 -15.57
N LEU A 357 18.19 -2.75 -14.59
CA LEU A 357 16.75 -2.48 -14.58
C LEU A 357 16.33 -1.66 -15.80
N PHE A 358 17.09 -0.61 -16.12
CA PHE A 358 16.81 0.27 -17.27
C PHE A 358 16.79 -0.53 -18.58
N GLU A 359 17.84 -1.29 -18.89
CA GLU A 359 17.91 -2.02 -20.17
C GLU A 359 16.79 -3.06 -20.28
N LYS A 360 16.51 -3.85 -19.23
CA LYS A 360 15.38 -4.79 -19.25
C LYS A 360 14.03 -4.10 -19.45
N THR A 361 13.80 -2.99 -18.75
CA THR A 361 12.55 -2.20 -18.86
C THR A 361 12.39 -1.63 -20.27
N LYS A 362 13.50 -1.15 -20.84
CA LYS A 362 13.54 -0.62 -22.20
C LYS A 362 13.24 -1.69 -23.24
N GLU A 363 13.93 -2.83 -23.17
CA GLU A 363 13.70 -3.96 -24.07
C GLU A 363 12.21 -4.38 -24.06
N TRP A 364 11.63 -4.52 -22.87
CA TRP A 364 10.23 -4.88 -22.72
C TRP A 364 9.28 -3.85 -23.35
N PHE A 365 9.45 -2.56 -23.02
CA PHE A 365 8.54 -1.51 -23.51
C PHE A 365 8.64 -1.36 -25.02
N MET A 366 9.85 -1.36 -25.58
CA MET A 366 10.06 -1.26 -27.03
C MET A 366 9.43 -2.44 -27.78
N ALA A 367 9.52 -3.65 -27.22
CA ALA A 367 8.85 -4.81 -27.77
C ALA A 367 7.32 -4.64 -27.79
N LYS A 368 6.72 -4.12 -26.71
CA LYS A 368 5.27 -3.84 -26.66
C LYS A 368 4.85 -2.70 -27.59
N VAL A 369 5.61 -1.62 -27.71
CA VAL A 369 5.36 -0.53 -28.67
C VAL A 369 5.30 -1.09 -30.10
N LYS A 370 6.33 -1.86 -30.49
CA LYS A 370 6.38 -2.49 -31.82
C LYS A 370 5.21 -3.43 -32.06
N ALA A 371 4.82 -4.22 -31.06
CA ALA A 371 3.69 -5.16 -31.17
C ALA A 371 2.32 -4.46 -31.28
N ASN A 372 2.21 -3.22 -30.78
CA ASN A 372 0.96 -2.45 -30.78
C ASN A 372 0.93 -1.36 -31.87
N GLY A 373 1.80 -1.45 -32.88
CA GLY A 373 1.79 -0.56 -34.05
C GLY A 373 2.25 0.87 -33.77
N GLY A 374 3.04 1.08 -32.72
CA GLY A 374 3.65 2.37 -32.39
C GLY A 374 4.96 2.66 -33.11
#